data_AF-A0A9E5FX26-F1
#
_entry.id   AF-A0A9E5FX26-F1
#
_cell.length_a   1.000
_cell.length_b   1.000
_cell.length_c   1.000
_cell.angle_alpha   90.00
_cell.angle_beta   90.00
_cell.angle_gamma   90.00
#
_symmetry.space_group_name_H-M   'P 1'
#
loop_
_entity.id
_entity.type
_entity.pdbx_description
1 polymer ?
#
loop_
_entity_poly.entity_id
_entity_poly.type
_entity_poly.pdbx_seq_one_letter_code
_entity_poly.pdbx_strand_id
1 'polypeptide(L)' 'RETLIAWYARRGYLVTGKREPFPYHDPRAGTPRRADLVFEVLEKPL' A
#
# COMPACT_ATOMS: atom_id res chain seq x y z
N ARG A 1 5.46 2.98 8.24
CA ARG A 1 5.41 3.25 6.78
C ARG A 1 6.77 2.99 6.13
N GLU A 2 7.79 3.74 6.48
CA GLU A 2 9.11 3.71 5.81
C GLU A 2 9.82 2.36 5.87
N THR A 3 9.79 1.66 7.02
CA THR A 3 10.43 0.34 7.16
C THR A 3 9.88 -0.70 6.19
N LEU A 4 8.57 -0.69 5.96
CA LEU A 4 7.90 -1.62 5.04
C LEU A 4 8.24 -1.28 3.59
N ILE A 5 8.21 0.00 3.24
CA ILE A 5 8.60 0.49 1.91
C ILE A 5 10.06 0.12 1.62
N ALA A 6 10.97 0.37 2.56
CA ALA A 6 12.39 0.02 2.43
C ALA A 6 12.60 -1.49 2.28
N TRP A 7 11.77 -2.32 2.92
CA TRP A 7 11.81 -3.77 2.75
C TRP A 7 11.44 -4.20 1.33
N TYR A 8 10.38 -3.64 0.75
CA TYR A 8 10.01 -3.91 -0.64
C TYR A 8 11.04 -3.37 -1.63
N ALA A 9 11.61 -2.18 -1.36
CA ALA A 9 12.65 -1.59 -2.19
C ALA A 9 13.87 -2.51 -2.34
N ARG A 10 14.32 -3.13 -1.25
CA ARG A 10 15.41 -4.12 -1.28
C ARG A 10 15.10 -5.37 -2.12
N ARG A 11 13.83 -5.63 -2.42
CA ARG A 11 13.37 -6.76 -3.25
C ARG A 11 13.15 -6.37 -4.72
N GLY A 12 13.62 -5.18 -5.11
CA GLY A 12 13.54 -4.66 -6.47
C GLY A 12 12.25 -3.94 -6.80
N TYR A 13 11.42 -3.61 -5.80
CA TYR A 13 10.26 -2.74 -6.01
C TYR A 13 10.68 -1.26 -6.02
N LEU A 14 10.02 -0.46 -6.84
CA LEU A 14 10.23 0.97 -6.98
C LEU A 14 9.06 1.72 -6.33
N VAL A 15 9.38 2.76 -5.57
CA VAL A 15 8.39 3.64 -4.96
C VAL A 15 7.82 4.54 -6.04
N THR A 16 6.53 4.40 -6.33
CA THR A 16 5.88 5.20 -7.40
C THR A 16 5.34 6.53 -6.88
N GLY A 17 5.16 6.67 -5.57
CA GLY A 17 4.47 7.81 -4.96
C GLY A 17 2.96 7.84 -5.18
N LYS A 18 2.42 6.93 -6.02
CA LYS A 18 0.99 6.80 -6.26
C LYS A 18 0.30 6.21 -5.02
N ARG A 19 -0.92 6.68 -4.77
CA ARG A 19 -1.77 6.19 -3.68
C ARG A 19 -3.15 5.81 -4.23
N GLU A 20 -3.67 4.69 -3.74
CA GLU A 20 -5.01 4.23 -4.09
C GLU A 20 -5.88 4.17 -2.84
N PRO A 21 -7.20 4.44 -2.95
CA PRO A 21 -8.09 4.41 -1.80
C PRO A 21 -8.19 2.99 -1.23
N PHE A 22 -8.18 2.88 0.10
CA PHE A 22 -8.47 1.60 0.74
C PHE A 22 -9.96 1.26 0.56
N PRO A 23 -10.32 0.01 0.24
CA PRO A 23 -11.70 -0.39 -0.02
C PRO A 23 -12.49 -0.53 1.28
N TYR A 24 -12.94 0.60 1.82
CA TYR A 24 -13.76 0.69 3.04
C TYR A 24 -15.05 -0.13 3.00
N HIS A 25 -15.61 -0.30 1.80
CA HIS A 25 -16.88 -0.95 1.57
C HIS A 25 -16.73 -2.44 1.20
N ASP A 26 -15.51 -2.96 1.14
CA ASP A 26 -15.29 -4.38 0.84
C ASP A 26 -15.43 -5.21 2.12
N PRO A 27 -16.44 -6.09 2.23
CA PRO A 27 -16.64 -6.94 3.41
C PRO A 27 -15.47 -7.91 3.66
N ARG A 28 -14.59 -8.15 2.68
CA ARG A 28 -13.37 -8.98 2.84
C ARG A 28 -12.26 -8.26 3.59
N ALA A 29 -12.28 -6.93 3.63
CA ALA A 29 -11.24 -6.12 4.27
C ALA A 29 -11.40 -6.03 5.81
N GLY A 30 -12.48 -6.58 6.36
CA GLY A 30 -12.87 -6.40 7.75
C GLY A 30 -13.32 -4.96 8.03
N THR A 31 -13.64 -4.62 9.29
CA THR A 31 -14.02 -3.25 9.66
C THR A 31 -12.76 -2.42 9.99
N PRO A 32 -12.39 -1.45 9.13
CA PRO A 32 -11.22 -0.63 9.39
C PRO A 32 -11.46 0.29 10.60
N ARG A 33 -10.47 0.36 11.50
CA ARG A 33 -10.53 1.21 12.71
C ARG A 33 -10.22 2.68 12.45
N ARG A 34 -9.87 3.02 11.20
CA ARG A 34 -9.45 4.35 10.75
C ARG A 34 -10.06 4.65 9.39
N ALA A 35 -10.49 5.88 9.15
CA ALA A 35 -11.19 6.31 7.94
C ALA A 35 -10.27 6.90 6.84
N ASP A 36 -8.95 6.94 7.06
CA ASP A 36 -7.95 7.59 6.20
C ASP A 36 -6.88 6.64 5.60
N LEU A 37 -7.22 5.36 5.46
CA LEU A 37 -6.35 4.34 4.89
C LEU A 37 -6.24 4.48 3.37
N VAL A 38 -5.02 4.31 2.89
CA VAL A 38 -4.65 4.33 1.47
C VAL A 38 -3.61 3.25 1.22
N PHE A 39 -3.60 2.68 0.04
CA PHE A 39 -2.49 1.88 -0.45
C PHE A 39 -1.39 2.78 -0.99
N GLU A 40 -0.13 2.44 -0.74
CA GLU A 40 0.99 2.99 -1.52
C GLU A 40 1.39 1.99 -2.59
N VAL A 41 1.38 2.42 -3.84
CA VAL A 41 1.66 1.56 -4.98
C VAL A 41 3.17 1.48 -5.18
N LEU A 42 3.69 0.25 -5.23
CA LEU A 42 5.06 -0.02 -5.59
C LEU A 42 5.07 -0.87 -6.86
N GLU A 43 5.91 -0.52 -7.82
CA GLU A 43 6.04 -1.21 -9.09
C GLU A 43 7.30 -2.07 -9.08
N LYS A 44 7.23 -3.33 -9.54
CA LYS A 44 8.41 -4.16 -9.75
C LYS A 44 8.65 -4.26 -11.26
N PRO A 45 9.73 -3.67 -11.81
CA PRO A 45 10.09 -3.92 -13.20
C PRO A 45 10.37 -5.42 -13.39
N LEU A 46 9.76 -5.98 -14.44
CA LEU A 46 9.83 -7.40 -14.79
C LEU A 46 11.24 -7.81 -15.25
#